data_AF-A0A928J4Q6-F1
#
_entry.id   AF-A0A928J4Q6-F1
#
_cell.length_a   1.000
_cell.length_b   1.000
_cell.length_c   1.000
_cell.angle_alpha   90.00
_cell.angle_beta   90.00
_cell.angle_gamma   90.00
#
_symmetry.space_group_name_H-M   'P 1'
#
loop_
_entity.id
_entity.type
_entity.pdbx_description
1 polymer ?
#
loop_
_entity_poly.entity_id
_entity_poly.type
_entity_poly.pdbx_seq_one_letter_code
_entity_poly.pdbx_strand_id
1 'polypeptide(L)'
;MKRTLIKLWNGEICPWGEKEARADEIAQLVGYLERHLKSLQESLDDKGQETLSKLTNCFDEIEHMECEASFLKGFSLGVKIVTEALAKDA
;
A
#
# COMPACT_ATOMS: atom_id res chain seq x y z
N MET A 1 9.79 -14.90 19.50
CA MET A 1 9.92 -14.47 18.09
C MET A 1 8.70 -14.80 17.22
N LYS A 2 8.21 -16.06 17.20
CA LYS A 2 7.00 -16.47 16.45
C LYS A 2 5.78 -15.56 16.67
N ARG A 3 5.51 -15.15 17.92
CA ARG A 3 4.42 -14.22 18.27
C ARG A 3 4.55 -12.86 17.59
N THR A 4 5.75 -12.29 17.53
CA THR A 4 6.00 -10.97 16.92
C THR A 4 5.84 -11.02 15.40
N LEU A 5 6.29 -12.10 14.75
CA LEU A 5 6.11 -12.29 13.31
C LEU A 5 4.65 -12.52 12.92
N ILE A 6 3.88 -13.27 13.72
CA ILE A 6 2.44 -13.44 13.52
C ILE A 6 1.73 -12.08 13.65
N LYS A 7 2.11 -11.27 14.63
CA LYS A 7 1.56 -9.91 14.81
C LYS A 7 1.92 -8.97 13.65
N LEU A 8 3.15 -9.04 13.13
CA LEU A 8 3.56 -8.30 11.94
C LEU A 8 2.75 -8.73 10.70
N TRP A 9 2.61 -10.03 10.48
CA TRP A 9 1.86 -10.61 9.37
C TRP A 9 0.38 -10.23 9.40
N ASN A 10 -0.23 -10.25 10.58
CA ASN A 10 -1.63 -9.87 10.79
C ASN A 10 -1.82 -8.34 10.84
N GLY A 11 -0.77 -7.53 10.67
CA GLY A 11 -0.85 -6.07 10.66
C GLY A 11 -0.95 -5.40 12.04
N GLU A 12 -0.86 -6.16 13.14
CA GLU A 12 -0.85 -5.65 14.52
C GLU A 12 0.44 -4.91 14.87
N ILE A 13 1.55 -5.23 14.21
CA ILE A 13 2.80 -4.47 14.27
C ILE A 13 3.04 -3.90 12.89
N CYS A 14 2.90 -2.59 12.73
CA CYS A 14 3.20 -1.91 11.48
C CYS A 14 4.60 -1.26 11.59
N PRO A 15 5.61 -1.70 10.82
CA PRO A 15 6.98 -1.21 10.96
C PRO A 15 7.15 0.27 10.57
N TRP A 16 6.13 0.87 9.96
CA TRP A 16 6.14 2.27 9.53
C TRP A 16 5.65 3.25 10.59
N GLY A 17 5.14 2.76 11.73
CA GLY A 17 4.62 3.59 12.82
C GLY A 17 3.37 4.39 12.41
N GLU A 18 2.36 4.41 13.29
CA GLU A 18 1.25 5.36 13.21
C GLU A 18 0.46 5.37 11.88
N LYS A 19 -0.08 4.21 11.47
CA LYS A 19 -1.17 4.22 10.47
C LYS A 19 -2.40 4.96 11.03
N GLU A 20 -2.58 4.97 12.35
CA GLU A 20 -3.72 5.61 13.03
C GLU A 20 -3.70 7.14 13.00
N ALA A 21 -2.53 7.80 13.03
CA ALA A 21 -2.46 9.27 13.10
C ALA A 21 -2.95 9.98 11.83
N ARG A 22 -2.97 9.28 10.68
CA ARG A 22 -3.39 9.84 9.38
C ARG A 22 -4.48 9.01 8.69
N ALA A 23 -5.02 7.98 9.34
CA ALA A 23 -6.04 7.13 8.73
C ALA A 23 -7.27 7.94 8.32
N ASP A 24 -7.72 8.85 9.19
CA ASP A 24 -8.89 9.71 8.93
C ASP A 24 -8.62 10.73 7.81
N GLU A 25 -7.44 11.34 7.79
CA GLU A 25 -7.03 12.28 6.73
C GLU A 25 -6.92 11.58 5.38
N ILE A 26 -6.31 10.38 5.34
CA ILE A 26 -6.21 9.56 4.13
C ILE A 26 -7.61 9.14 3.67
N ALA A 27 -8.48 8.67 4.58
CA ALA A 27 -9.85 8.29 4.25
C ALA A 27 -10.64 9.47 3.67
N GLN A 28 -10.45 10.67 4.22
CA GLN A 28 -11.07 11.89 3.71
C GLN A 28 -10.57 12.22 2.29
N LEU A 29 -9.27 12.12 2.06
CA LEU A 29 -8.66 12.33 0.73
C LEU A 29 -9.14 11.30 -0.29
N VAL A 30 -9.25 10.03 0.09
CA VAL A 30 -9.85 8.97 -0.75
C VAL A 30 -11.29 9.34 -1.12
N GLY A 31 -12.09 9.79 -0.14
CA GLY A 31 -13.44 10.26 -0.42
C GLY A 31 -13.51 11.47 -1.36
N TYR A 32 -12.54 12.39 -1.31
CA TYR A 32 -12.45 13.47 -2.31
C TYR A 32 -12.09 12.94 -3.70
N LEU A 33 -11.11 12.03 -3.76
CA LEU A 33 -10.66 11.41 -5.01
C LEU A 33 -11.81 10.71 -5.73
N GLU A 34 -12.59 9.89 -5.03
CA GLU A 34 -13.75 9.18 -5.58
C GLU A 34 -14.78 10.14 -6.16
N ARG A 35 -15.11 11.22 -5.43
CA ARG A 35 -16.07 12.23 -5.90
C ARG A 35 -15.58 12.95 -7.14
N HIS A 36 -14.31 13.36 -7.16
CA HIS A 36 -13.73 14.06 -8.31
C HIS A 36 -13.62 13.12 -9.53
N LEU A 37 -13.22 11.86 -9.32
CA LEU A 37 -13.13 10.88 -10.39
C LEU A 37 -14.50 10.61 -11.01
N LYS A 38 -15.54 10.44 -10.18
CA LYS A 38 -16.92 10.28 -10.66
C LYS A 38 -17.39 11.48 -11.46
N SER A 39 -17.18 12.70 -10.95
CA SER A 39 -17.54 13.92 -11.67
C SER A 39 -16.79 14.06 -13.00
N LEU A 40 -15.52 13.64 -13.05
CA LEU A 40 -14.74 13.63 -14.27
C LEU A 40 -15.31 12.61 -15.28
N GLN A 41 -15.60 11.39 -14.85
CA GLN A 41 -16.20 10.35 -15.69
C GLN A 41 -17.52 10.81 -16.33
N GLU A 42 -18.39 11.46 -15.56
CA GLU A 42 -19.68 11.99 -16.04
C GLU A 42 -19.52 13.14 -17.05
N SER A 43 -18.40 13.88 -17.01
CA SER A 43 -18.13 15.01 -17.90
C SER A 43 -17.49 14.64 -19.24
N LEU A 44 -16.99 13.40 -19.36
CA LEU A 44 -16.24 12.93 -20.52
C LEU A 44 -17.15 12.22 -21.53
N ASP A 45 -16.83 12.40 -22.81
CA ASP A 45 -17.38 11.60 -23.89
C ASP A 45 -16.81 10.17 -23.90
N ASP A 46 -17.31 9.30 -24.77
CA ASP A 46 -16.92 7.88 -24.83
C ASP A 46 -15.40 7.70 -25.00
N LYS A 47 -14.76 8.56 -25.82
CA LYS A 47 -13.31 8.52 -26.05
C LYS A 47 -12.54 8.98 -24.81
N GLY A 48 -13.03 10.01 -24.13
CA GLY A 48 -12.48 10.48 -22.86
C GLY A 48 -12.59 9.41 -21.77
N GLN A 49 -13.72 8.72 -21.67
CA GLN A 49 -13.93 7.62 -20.73
C GLN A 49 -13.00 6.43 -21.03
N GLU A 50 -12.83 6.05 -22.30
CA GLU A 50 -11.88 5.01 -22.70
C GLU A 50 -10.44 5.38 -22.30
N THR A 51 -10.06 6.64 -22.51
CA THR A 51 -8.71 7.13 -22.14
C THR A 51 -8.52 7.13 -20.62
N LEU A 52 -9.52 7.57 -19.86
CA LEU A 52 -9.49 7.57 -18.40
C LEU A 52 -9.43 6.14 -17.84
N SER A 53 -10.13 5.19 -18.44
CA SER A 53 -10.07 3.77 -18.05
C SER A 53 -8.67 3.18 -18.29
N LYS A 54 -8.05 3.46 -19.44
CA LYS A 54 -6.66 3.02 -19.69
C LYS A 54 -5.68 3.64 -18.68
N LEU A 55 -5.84 4.93 -18.38
CA LEU A 55 -5.01 5.63 -17.42
C LEU A 55 -5.13 5.03 -16.00
N THR A 56 -6.35 4.80 -15.54
CA THR A 56 -6.61 4.22 -14.21
C THR A 56 -6.08 2.79 -14.10
N ASN A 57 -6.27 1.96 -15.14
CA ASN A 57 -5.68 0.63 -15.19
C ASN A 57 -4.15 0.66 -15.08
N CYS A 58 -3.47 1.62 -15.75
CA CYS A 58 -2.02 1.76 -15.63
C CYS A 58 -1.61 2.16 -14.20
N PHE A 59 -2.36 3.03 -13.53
CA PHE A 59 -2.09 3.36 -12.14
C PHE A 59 -2.24 2.15 -11.21
N ASP A 60 -3.29 1.35 -11.38
CA ASP A 60 -3.51 0.13 -10.60
C ASP A 60 -2.38 -0.88 -10.80
N GLU A 61 -1.91 -1.07 -12.03
CA GLU A 61 -0.75 -1.92 -12.33
C GLU A 61 0.54 -1.42 -11.65
N ILE A 62 0.78 -0.11 -11.68
CA ILE A 62 1.93 0.50 -11.00
C ILE A 62 1.84 0.31 -9.48
N GLU A 63 0.67 0.58 -8.89
CA GLU A 63 0.46 0.37 -7.46
C GLU A 63 0.73 -1.08 -7.07
N HIS A 64 0.25 -2.04 -7.88
CA HIS A 64 0.50 -3.45 -7.65
C HIS A 64 1.99 -3.79 -7.63
N MET A 65 2.75 -3.33 -8.64
CA MET A 65 4.19 -3.55 -8.72
C MET A 65 4.94 -2.93 -7.53
N GLU A 66 4.59 -1.71 -7.14
CA GLU A 66 5.21 -1.01 -6.01
C GLU A 66 4.87 -1.67 -4.67
N CYS A 67 3.63 -2.13 -4.48
CA CYS A 67 3.23 -2.89 -3.31
C CYS A 67 3.99 -4.22 -3.21
N GLU A 68 4.13 -4.96 -4.31
CA GLU A 68 4.90 -6.20 -4.35
C GLU A 68 6.38 -5.95 -3.99
N ALA A 69 7.01 -4.97 -4.66
CA ALA A 69 8.40 -4.60 -4.42
C ALA A 69 8.64 -4.16 -2.96
N SER A 70 7.75 -3.33 -2.43
CA SER A 70 7.80 -2.86 -1.04
C SER A 70 7.65 -4.00 -0.04
N PHE A 71 6.72 -4.93 -0.31
CA PHE A 71 6.53 -6.12 0.51
C PHE A 71 7.79 -7.01 0.52
N LEU A 72 8.33 -7.35 -0.66
CA LEU A 72 9.53 -8.17 -0.77
C LEU A 72 10.73 -7.55 -0.06
N LYS A 73 10.92 -6.24 -0.24
CA LYS A 73 12.01 -5.49 0.39
C LYS A 73 11.87 -5.44 1.91
N GLY A 74 10.67 -5.13 2.41
CA GLY A 74 10.36 -5.14 3.85
C GLY A 74 10.53 -6.51 4.48
N PHE A 75 10.04 -7.56 3.81
CA PHE A 75 10.17 -8.94 4.27
C PHE A 75 11.62 -9.40 4.31
N SER A 76 12.39 -9.16 3.24
CA SER A 76 13.81 -9.50 3.16
C SER A 76 14.62 -8.79 4.26
N LEU A 77 14.32 -7.51 4.51
CA LEU A 77 14.93 -6.76 5.60
C LEU A 77 14.60 -7.38 6.96
N GLY A 78 13.34 -7.75 7.20
CA GLY A 78 12.90 -8.42 8.42
C GLY A 78 13.64 -9.73 8.67
N VAL A 79 13.78 -10.57 7.64
CA VAL A 79 14.53 -11.83 7.73
C VAL A 79 16.01 -11.58 8.04
N LYS A 80 16.63 -10.58 7.40
CA LYS A 80 18.03 -10.23 7.63
C LYS A 80 18.28 -9.79 9.07
N ILE A 81 17.44 -8.88 9.60
CA ILE A 81 17.51 -8.41 10.99
C ILE A 81 17.42 -9.59 11.97
N VAL A 82 16.43 -10.48 11.77
CA VAL A 82 16.25 -11.66 12.63
C VAL A 82 17.47 -12.59 12.58
N THR A 83 17.99 -12.85 11.38
CA THR A 83 19.13 -13.75 11.18
C THR A 83 20.39 -13.20 11.86
N GLU A 84 20.69 -11.91 11.69
CA GLU A 84 21.84 -11.25 12.32
C GLU A 84 21.71 -11.19 13.85
N ALA A 85 20.50 -10.96 14.37
CA ALA A 85 20.26 -10.96 15.81
C ALA A 85 20.50 -12.35 16.42
N LEU A 86 20.01 -13.41 15.77
CA LEU A 86 20.21 -14.79 16.24
C LEU A 86 21.66 -15.29 16.09
N ALA A 87 22.39 -14.78 15.10
CA ALA A 87 23.79 -15.14 14.88
C ALA A 87 24.76 -14.50 15.90
N LYS A 88 24.34 -13.43 16.61
CA LYS A 88 25.15 -12.78 17.66
C LYS A 88 25.05 -13.45 19.04
N ASP A 89 24.10 -14.37 19.22
CA ASP A 89 23.87 -15.10 20.48
C ASP A 89 24.27 -16.59 20.37
N ALA A 90 25.05 -16.99 19.35
CA ALA A 90 25.54 -18.35 19.10
C ALA A 90 27.06 -18.47 19.26
#